data_AF-A0A1S7P0G8-F1
#
_entry.id   AF-A0A1S7P0G8-F1
#
_cell.length_a   1.000
_cell.length_b   1.000
_cell.length_c   1.000
_cell.angle_alpha   90.00
_cell.angle_beta   90.00
_cell.angle_gamma   90.00
#
_symmetry.space_group_name_H-M   'P 1'
#
loop_
_entity.id
_entity.type
_entity.pdbx_description
1 polymer ?
#
loop_
_entity_poly.entity_id
_entity_poly.type
_entity_poly.pdbx_seq_one_letter_code
_entity_poly.pdbx_strand_id
1 'polypeptide(L)'
;MSQAGSYRLAVSKRYWRTAELVLDHQSRPFEHLEPVGYLLAMSTELALKAYLTDRGVPDSLQSSKKLGHDLGACLRKAMELGLEIGAAEGACVLSLRSAHLTHFNRYGPKSSGGLLELGGFPLTDEMVALRCVAVLIDRVDGATDTLPLLKPLSLRELAELEALEQNRVDWVRSIGSQRKRT
;
A
#
# COMPACT_ATOMS: atom_id res chain seq x y z
N MET A 1 15.42 15.34 7.03
CA MET A 1 15.13 14.97 5.63
C MET A 1 16.21 15.43 4.66
N SER A 2 16.89 14.49 4.01
CA SER A 2 17.81 14.75 2.88
C SER A 2 17.09 15.35 1.67
N GLN A 3 17.82 15.96 0.73
CA GLN A 3 17.24 16.53 -0.50
C GLN A 3 16.53 15.47 -1.34
N ALA A 4 17.14 14.29 -1.49
CA ALA A 4 16.55 13.16 -2.22
C ALA A 4 15.29 12.62 -1.53
N GLY A 5 15.31 12.50 -0.19
CA GLY A 5 14.13 12.15 0.61
C GLY A 5 13.00 13.16 0.43
N SER A 6 13.32 14.45 0.51
CA SER A 6 12.36 15.55 0.34
C SER A 6 11.70 15.55 -1.04
N TYR A 7 12.48 15.31 -2.10
CA TYR A 7 11.94 15.17 -3.45
C TYR A 7 10.95 14.00 -3.55
N ARG A 8 11.33 12.80 -3.06
CA ARG A 8 10.46 11.63 -3.07
C ARG A 8 9.16 11.87 -2.31
N LEU A 9 9.24 12.50 -1.14
CA LEU A 9 8.05 12.83 -0.35
C LEU A 9 7.15 13.85 -1.05
N ALA A 10 7.72 14.86 -1.70
CA ALA A 10 6.95 15.81 -2.50
C ALA A 10 6.20 15.12 -3.65
N VAL A 11 6.83 14.14 -4.33
CA VAL A 11 6.17 13.36 -5.38
C VAL A 11 5.09 12.44 -4.78
N SER A 12 5.33 11.81 -3.62
CA SER A 12 4.33 11.05 -2.88
C SER A 12 3.07 11.88 -2.59
N LYS A 13 3.23 13.09 -2.04
CA LYS A 13 2.13 14.04 -1.79
C LYS A 13 1.33 14.37 -3.05
N ARG A 14 1.99 14.50 -4.21
CA ARG A 14 1.30 14.75 -5.50
C ARG A 14 0.46 13.55 -5.94
N TYR A 15 0.97 12.32 -5.79
CA TYR A 15 0.20 11.11 -6.10
C TYR A 15 -1.02 10.99 -5.18
N TRP A 16 -0.83 11.21 -3.88
CA TRP A 16 -1.94 11.22 -2.92
C TRP A 16 -3.00 12.28 -3.27
N ARG A 17 -2.60 13.53 -3.53
CA ARG A 17 -3.54 14.59 -3.91
C ARG A 17 -4.25 14.30 -5.23
N THR A 18 -3.58 13.62 -6.16
CA THR A 18 -4.22 13.17 -7.41
C THR A 18 -5.28 12.11 -7.13
N ALA A 19 -5.01 11.16 -6.22
CA ALA A 19 -5.98 10.14 -5.82
C ALA A 19 -7.22 10.78 -5.17
N GLU A 20 -7.03 11.76 -4.29
CA GLU A 20 -8.12 12.54 -3.69
C GLU A 20 -8.97 13.26 -4.75
N LEU A 21 -8.34 13.94 -5.70
CA LEU A 21 -9.06 14.62 -6.78
C LEU A 21 -9.87 13.66 -7.65
N VAL A 22 -9.34 12.46 -7.92
CA VAL A 22 -10.07 11.43 -8.67
C VAL A 22 -11.31 10.99 -7.88
N LEU A 23 -11.16 10.70 -6.59
CA LEU A 23 -12.28 10.34 -5.71
C LEU A 23 -13.35 11.43 -5.61
N ASP A 24 -12.93 12.69 -5.49
CA ASP A 24 -13.85 13.84 -5.42
C ASP A 24 -14.68 14.03 -6.70
N HIS A 25 -14.16 13.59 -7.84
CA HIS A 25 -14.80 13.75 -9.15
C HIS A 25 -15.34 12.43 -9.73
N GLN A 26 -15.26 11.31 -8.98
CA GLN A 26 -15.82 10.06 -9.47
C GLN A 26 -17.35 10.18 -9.56
N SER A 27 -17.90 9.79 -10.70
CA SER A 27 -19.34 9.88 -10.94
C SER A 27 -20.12 8.69 -10.38
N ARG A 28 -19.43 7.61 -10.02
CA ARG A 28 -20.02 6.35 -9.56
C ARG A 28 -19.29 5.88 -8.30
N PRO A 29 -19.98 5.31 -7.30
CA PRO A 29 -19.38 4.94 -6.03
C PRO A 29 -18.34 3.80 -6.10
N PHE A 30 -18.32 3.03 -7.20
CA PHE A 30 -17.37 1.92 -7.39
C PHE A 30 -16.97 1.83 -8.87
N GLU A 31 -15.81 2.37 -9.23
CA GLU A 31 -15.16 2.06 -10.50
C GLU A 31 -13.89 1.25 -10.25
N HIS A 32 -13.99 -0.07 -10.37
CA HIS A 32 -12.84 -1.00 -10.28
C HIS A 32 -11.73 -0.76 -11.33
N LEU A 33 -11.88 0.26 -12.16
CA LEU A 33 -10.97 0.67 -13.22
C LEU A 33 -10.32 2.03 -12.93
N GLU A 34 -10.74 2.74 -11.88
CA GLU A 34 -10.16 4.05 -11.56
C GLU A 34 -8.76 3.91 -10.94
N PRO A 35 -7.84 4.85 -11.27
CA PRO A 35 -6.43 4.71 -10.93
C PRO A 35 -6.13 4.93 -9.44
N VAL A 36 -7.14 5.13 -8.58
CA VAL A 36 -6.97 5.51 -7.16
C VAL A 36 -6.06 4.53 -6.43
N GLY A 37 -6.34 3.23 -6.49
CA GLY A 37 -5.49 2.21 -5.87
C GLY A 37 -4.04 2.24 -6.37
N TYR A 38 -3.82 2.56 -7.65
CA TYR A 38 -2.47 2.70 -8.21
C TYR A 38 -1.77 3.95 -7.68
N LEU A 39 -2.47 5.08 -7.69
CA LEU A 39 -1.96 6.36 -7.20
C LEU A 39 -1.59 6.25 -5.71
N LEU A 40 -2.43 5.61 -4.90
CA LEU A 40 -2.18 5.37 -3.48
C LEU A 40 -1.02 4.41 -3.23
N ALA A 41 -0.88 3.35 -4.03
CA ALA A 41 0.27 2.45 -3.95
C ALA A 41 1.59 3.17 -4.31
N MET A 42 1.59 3.99 -5.37
CA MET A 42 2.76 4.79 -5.75
C MET A 42 3.10 5.83 -4.69
N SER A 43 2.09 6.50 -4.14
CA SER A 43 2.26 7.43 -3.03
C SER A 43 2.92 6.75 -1.83
N THR A 44 2.41 5.57 -1.45
CA THR A 44 2.93 4.75 -0.35
C THR A 44 4.38 4.33 -0.58
N GLU A 45 4.70 3.81 -1.78
CA GLU A 45 6.05 3.41 -2.14
C GLU A 45 7.04 4.58 -1.98
N LEU A 46 6.67 5.75 -2.52
CA LEU A 46 7.52 6.94 -2.50
C LEU A 46 7.68 7.51 -1.09
N ALA A 47 6.64 7.49 -0.26
CA ALA A 47 6.72 7.89 1.15
C ALA A 47 7.69 6.98 1.93
N LEU A 48 7.54 5.66 1.80
CA LEU A 48 8.44 4.72 2.46
C LEU A 48 9.88 4.88 1.96
N LYS A 49 10.10 5.02 0.65
CA LYS A 49 11.43 5.29 0.08
C LYS A 49 12.02 6.62 0.56
N ALA A 50 11.20 7.67 0.70
CA ALA A 50 11.65 8.94 1.28
C ALA A 50 12.19 8.74 2.70
N TYR A 51 11.46 8.01 3.54
CA TYR A 51 11.89 7.67 4.90
C TYR A 51 13.19 6.85 4.90
N LEU A 52 13.26 5.77 4.10
CA LEU A 52 14.45 4.93 3.99
C LEU A 52 15.67 5.74 3.53
N THR A 53 15.48 6.65 2.58
CA THR A 53 16.54 7.55 2.10
C THR A 53 17.04 8.47 3.20
N ASP A 54 16.15 9.03 4.02
CA ASP A 54 16.54 9.89 5.14
C ASP A 54 17.28 9.12 6.25
N ARG A 55 17.00 7.83 6.38
CA ARG A 55 17.73 6.91 7.28
C ARG A 55 18.99 6.29 6.65
N GLY A 56 19.43 6.81 5.50
CA GLY A 56 20.69 6.42 4.87
C GLY A 56 20.67 5.09 4.12
N VAL A 57 19.50 4.55 3.78
CA VAL A 57 19.41 3.33 2.96
C VAL A 57 19.80 3.66 1.51
N PRO A 58 20.80 2.98 0.91
CA PRO A 58 21.23 3.26 -0.45
C PRO A 58 20.14 3.04 -1.51
N ASP A 59 20.09 3.92 -2.51
CA ASP A 59 19.14 3.83 -3.64
C ASP A 59 19.21 2.50 -4.40
N SER A 60 20.39 1.86 -4.45
CA SER A 60 20.58 0.55 -5.08
C SER A 60 19.77 -0.55 -4.39
N LEU A 61 19.65 -0.51 -3.06
CA LEU A 61 18.80 -1.43 -2.31
C LEU A 61 17.32 -1.10 -2.52
N GLN A 62 16.98 0.19 -2.51
CA GLN A 62 15.61 0.67 -2.75
C GLN A 62 15.11 0.45 -4.18
N SER A 63 16.01 0.16 -5.14
CA SER A 63 15.67 -0.17 -6.52
C SER A 63 15.68 -1.69 -6.79
N SER A 64 16.04 -2.50 -5.80
CA SER A 64 16.09 -3.95 -5.94
C SER A 64 14.69 -4.55 -6.05
N LYS A 65 14.53 -5.67 -6.75
CA LYS A 65 13.24 -6.40 -6.83
C LYS A 65 12.67 -6.80 -5.46
N LYS A 66 13.53 -7.00 -4.46
CA LYS A 66 13.14 -7.48 -3.13
C LYS A 66 12.59 -6.37 -2.22
N LEU A 67 13.13 -5.16 -2.33
CA LEU A 67 12.73 -4.03 -1.48
C LEU A 67 11.95 -2.99 -2.27
N GLY A 68 12.40 -2.66 -3.47
CA GLY A 68 11.94 -1.50 -4.22
C GLY A 68 10.53 -1.55 -4.81
N HIS A 69 9.96 -2.73 -4.95
CA HIS A 69 8.61 -2.92 -5.52
C HIS A 69 7.67 -3.65 -4.57
N ASP A 70 8.15 -4.02 -3.38
CA ASP A 70 7.38 -4.71 -2.37
C ASP A 70 7.12 -3.74 -1.21
N LEU A 71 5.90 -3.19 -1.15
CA LEU A 71 5.52 -2.25 -0.10
C LEU A 71 5.64 -2.85 1.31
N GLY A 72 5.42 -4.16 1.46
CA GLY A 72 5.58 -4.86 2.74
C GLY A 72 7.04 -4.92 3.17
N ALA A 73 7.95 -5.22 2.24
CA ALA A 73 9.39 -5.17 2.50
C ALA A 73 9.87 -3.75 2.84
N CYS A 74 9.39 -2.74 2.10
CA CYS A 74 9.67 -1.33 2.41
C CYS A 74 9.19 -0.93 3.81
N LEU A 75 7.95 -1.30 4.15
CA LEU A 75 7.36 -0.98 5.46
C LEU A 75 8.13 -1.65 6.60
N ARG A 76 8.40 -2.96 6.49
CA ARG A 76 9.19 -3.68 7.50
C ARG A 76 10.53 -3.01 7.71
N LYS A 77 11.23 -2.65 6.61
CA LYS A 77 12.53 -1.98 6.70
C LYS A 77 12.42 -0.61 7.34
N ALA A 78 11.37 0.15 7.05
CA ALA A 78 11.14 1.44 7.68
C ALA A 78 10.88 1.29 9.19
N MET A 79 10.09 0.30 9.60
CA MET A 79 9.82 -0.01 11.01
C MET A 79 11.08 -0.47 11.76
N GLU A 80 11.92 -1.31 11.15
CA GLU A 80 13.25 -1.66 11.70
C GLU A 80 14.13 -0.43 11.95
N LEU A 81 13.95 0.62 11.14
CA LEU A 81 14.64 1.89 11.25
C LEU A 81 13.85 2.92 12.09
N GLY A 82 12.85 2.48 12.85
CA GLY A 82 12.12 3.31 13.82
C GLY A 82 10.93 4.09 13.26
N LEU A 83 10.39 3.74 12.09
CA LEU A 83 9.12 4.29 11.65
C LEU A 83 8.01 3.67 12.50
N GLU A 84 7.32 4.50 13.27
CA GLU A 84 6.13 4.05 14.01
C GLU A 84 4.91 4.08 13.08
N ILE A 85 4.18 2.97 12.99
CA ILE A 85 2.95 2.85 12.20
C ILE A 85 1.87 2.17 13.06
N GLY A 86 0.59 2.50 12.88
CA GLY A 86 -0.49 1.77 13.54
C GLY A 86 -0.90 0.52 12.76
N ALA A 87 -1.73 -0.33 13.38
CA ALA A 87 -2.17 -1.57 12.76
C ALA A 87 -3.05 -1.35 11.51
N ALA A 88 -3.89 -0.30 11.53
CA ALA A 88 -4.76 0.03 10.42
C ALA A 88 -3.96 0.49 9.19
N GLU A 89 -2.96 1.33 9.37
CA GLU A 89 -2.10 1.81 8.29
C GLU A 89 -1.21 0.67 7.77
N GLY A 90 -0.68 -0.18 8.66
CA GLY A 90 0.07 -1.38 8.26
C GLY A 90 -0.77 -2.33 7.39
N ALA A 91 -2.00 -2.62 7.80
CA ALA A 91 -2.94 -3.43 7.00
C ALA A 91 -3.26 -2.77 5.65
N CYS A 92 -3.42 -1.44 5.62
CA CYS A 92 -3.64 -0.69 4.39
C CYS A 92 -2.46 -0.83 3.42
N VAL A 93 -1.22 -0.68 3.90
CA VAL A 93 -0.02 -0.83 3.06
C VAL A 93 0.07 -2.23 2.45
N LEU A 94 -0.21 -3.28 3.23
CA LEU A 94 -0.21 -4.66 2.73
C LEU A 94 -1.32 -4.91 1.71
N SER A 95 -2.45 -4.23 1.84
CA SER A 95 -3.53 -4.32 0.87
C SER A 95 -3.17 -3.64 -0.46
N LEU A 96 -2.57 -2.45 -0.38
CA LEU A 96 -2.03 -1.73 -1.54
C LEU A 96 -0.90 -2.52 -2.22
N ARG A 97 -0.10 -3.28 -1.46
CA ARG A 97 0.94 -4.18 -2.00
C ARG A 97 0.32 -5.21 -2.94
N SER A 98 -0.72 -5.91 -2.49
CA SER A 98 -1.41 -6.92 -3.28
C SER A 98 -1.94 -6.33 -4.60
N ALA A 99 -2.54 -5.13 -4.54
CA ALA A 99 -3.01 -4.39 -5.72
C ALA A 99 -1.88 -4.00 -6.68
N HIS A 100 -0.76 -3.51 -6.11
CA HIS A 100 0.41 -3.06 -6.86
C HIS A 100 1.08 -4.20 -7.62
N LEU A 101 1.33 -5.33 -6.95
CA LEU A 101 2.03 -6.49 -7.51
C LEU A 101 1.20 -7.24 -8.55
N THR A 102 -0.12 -7.25 -8.42
CA THR A 102 -1.02 -7.90 -9.38
C THR A 102 -1.33 -7.02 -10.59
N HIS A 103 -0.88 -5.75 -10.56
CA HIS A 103 -1.24 -4.72 -11.54
C HIS A 103 -2.76 -4.66 -11.75
N PHE A 104 -3.53 -4.84 -10.67
CA PHE A 104 -5.00 -4.86 -10.70
C PHE A 104 -5.56 -3.65 -11.43
N ASN A 105 -5.03 -2.47 -11.15
CA ASN A 105 -5.49 -1.21 -11.75
C ASN A 105 -5.18 -1.08 -13.24
N ARG A 106 -4.28 -1.91 -13.79
CA ARG A 106 -3.92 -1.90 -15.22
C ARG A 106 -4.67 -2.95 -16.02
N TYR A 107 -4.82 -4.14 -15.46
CA TYR A 107 -5.37 -5.29 -16.19
C TYR A 107 -6.77 -5.69 -15.71
N GLY A 108 -7.31 -4.99 -14.71
CA GLY A 108 -8.55 -5.34 -14.04
C GLY A 108 -8.43 -6.63 -13.21
N PRO A 109 -9.54 -7.07 -12.61
CA PRO A 109 -9.61 -8.36 -11.94
C PRO A 109 -9.31 -9.49 -12.93
N LYS A 110 -8.37 -10.36 -12.58
CA LYS A 110 -8.13 -11.58 -13.36
C LYS A 110 -9.33 -12.51 -13.18
N SER A 111 -9.86 -13.05 -14.27
CA SER A 111 -10.87 -14.10 -14.23
C SER A 111 -10.18 -15.46 -14.26
N SER A 112 -10.48 -16.32 -13.31
CA SER A 112 -10.04 -17.72 -13.33
C SER A 112 -11.26 -18.61 -13.15
N GLY A 113 -11.65 -19.31 -14.22
CA GLY A 113 -12.84 -20.19 -14.20
C GLY A 113 -14.18 -19.45 -14.10
N GLY A 114 -14.29 -18.25 -14.68
CA GLY A 114 -15.53 -17.48 -14.70
C GLY A 114 -15.86 -16.74 -13.39
N LEU A 115 -15.01 -16.87 -12.38
CA LEU A 115 -15.02 -16.05 -11.17
C LEU A 115 -13.93 -14.98 -11.27
N LEU A 116 -14.28 -13.75 -10.89
CA LEU A 116 -13.29 -12.70 -10.66
C LEU A 116 -12.43 -13.13 -9.46
N GLU A 117 -11.11 -13.18 -9.64
CA GLU A 117 -10.14 -13.27 -8.55
C GLU A 117 -10.26 -11.96 -7.75
N LEU A 118 -11.19 -11.92 -6.79
CA LEU A 118 -11.38 -10.78 -5.90
C LEU A 118 -10.21 -10.73 -4.91
N GLY A 119 -9.09 -10.19 -5.36
CA GLY A 119 -8.02 -9.71 -4.50
C GLY A 119 -8.18 -8.21 -4.29
N GLY A 120 -8.93 -7.78 -3.27
CA GLY A 120 -9.08 -6.34 -3.02
C GLY A 120 -10.16 -5.90 -2.03
N PHE A 121 -10.42 -6.63 -0.95
CA PHE A 121 -11.39 -6.18 0.07
C PHE A 121 -11.03 -4.85 0.78
N PRO A 122 -9.78 -4.33 0.70
CA PRO A 122 -9.47 -2.97 1.16
C PRO A 122 -9.28 -1.96 0.03
N LEU A 123 -9.36 -2.39 -1.23
CA LEU A 123 -9.57 -1.50 -2.39
C LEU A 123 -11.05 -1.13 -2.57
N THR A 124 -11.96 -1.75 -1.81
CA THR A 124 -13.39 -1.44 -1.83
C THR A 124 -13.77 -0.25 -0.95
N ASP A 125 -12.83 0.27 -0.13
CA ASP A 125 -13.01 1.52 0.61
C ASP A 125 -11.79 2.43 0.40
N GLU A 126 -11.81 3.12 -0.74
CA GLU A 126 -10.73 4.00 -1.18
C GLU A 126 -10.57 5.22 -0.27
N MET A 127 -11.62 5.63 0.45
CA MET A 127 -11.56 6.73 1.42
C MET A 127 -10.76 6.34 2.66
N VAL A 128 -10.94 5.12 3.16
CA VAL A 128 -10.10 4.59 4.23
C VAL A 128 -8.64 4.49 3.78
N ALA A 129 -8.39 3.98 2.57
CA ALA A 129 -7.04 3.90 2.03
C ALA A 129 -6.39 5.29 1.88
N LEU A 130 -7.14 6.28 1.37
CA LEU A 130 -6.70 7.66 1.24
C LEU A 130 -6.26 8.24 2.59
N ARG A 131 -7.05 8.05 3.64
CA ARG A 131 -6.73 8.50 5.00
C ARG A 131 -5.50 7.80 5.58
N CYS A 132 -5.40 6.49 5.43
CA CYS A 132 -4.23 5.72 5.90
C CYS A 132 -2.93 6.19 5.23
N VAL A 133 -2.97 6.47 3.92
CA VAL A 133 -1.81 6.99 3.20
C VAL A 133 -1.45 8.42 3.63
N ALA A 134 -2.44 9.28 3.92
CA ALA A 134 -2.19 10.61 4.47
C ALA A 134 -1.44 10.53 5.80
N VAL A 135 -1.91 9.68 6.73
CA VAL A 135 -1.25 9.46 8.03
C VAL A 135 0.18 8.96 7.86
N LEU A 136 0.43 8.05 6.91
CA LEU A 136 1.79 7.60 6.60
C LEU A 136 2.68 8.76 6.11
N ILE A 137 2.19 9.57 5.17
CA ILE A 137 2.92 10.72 4.63
C ILE A 137 3.31 11.67 5.75
N ASP A 138 2.36 12.04 6.61
CA ASP A 138 2.58 13.00 7.69
C ASP A 138 3.63 12.48 8.69
N ARG A 139 3.60 11.18 9.01
CA ARG A 139 4.62 10.55 9.87
C ARG A 139 6.00 10.56 9.24
N VAL A 140 6.10 10.34 7.92
CA VAL A 140 7.37 10.44 7.19
C VAL A 140 7.86 11.89 7.12
N ASP A 141 6.94 12.85 7.00
CA ASP A 141 7.23 14.29 6.99
C ASP A 141 7.68 14.81 8.37
N GLY A 142 7.38 14.06 9.44
CA GLY A 142 7.60 14.48 10.82
C GLY A 142 6.57 15.52 11.31
N ALA A 143 5.42 15.63 10.63
CA ALA A 143 4.35 16.52 11.03
C ALA A 143 3.67 16.00 12.31
N THR A 144 3.63 16.84 13.35
CA THR A 144 3.08 16.51 14.67
C THR A 144 1.55 16.53 14.73
N ASP A 145 0.88 17.01 13.68
CA ASP A 145 -0.59 17.15 13.62
C ASP A 145 -1.31 15.85 13.20
N THR A 146 -0.60 14.72 13.22
CA THR A 146 -1.19 13.43 12.88
C THR A 146 -2.21 12.98 13.92
N LEU A 147 -3.25 12.27 13.45
CA LEU A 147 -4.18 11.57 14.33
C LEU A 147 -3.38 10.72 15.34
N PRO A 148 -3.71 10.78 16.64
CA PRO A 148 -2.94 10.10 17.66
C PRO A 148 -2.88 8.59 17.38
N LEU A 149 -1.68 8.04 17.52
CA LEU A 149 -1.43 6.62 17.50
C LEU A 149 -2.28 5.92 18.58
N LEU A 150 -3.32 5.17 18.18
CA LEU A 150 -4.08 4.36 19.14
C LEU A 150 -3.22 3.24 19.76
N LYS A 151 -2.31 2.66 18.96
CA LYS A 151 -1.23 1.75 19.38
C LYS A 151 -0.25 1.52 18.22
N PRO A 152 1.07 1.70 18.40
CA PRO A 152 2.06 1.32 17.38
C PRO A 152 2.05 -0.19 17.13
N LEU A 153 2.15 -0.56 15.85
CA LEU A 153 2.27 -1.94 15.37
C LEU A 153 3.68 -2.45 15.63
N SER A 154 3.81 -3.63 16.24
CA SER A 154 5.09 -4.32 16.38
C SER A 154 5.45 -5.10 15.11
N LEU A 155 6.74 -5.43 14.93
CA LEU A 155 7.19 -6.27 13.81
C LEU A 155 6.55 -7.67 13.81
N ARG A 156 6.23 -8.20 15.00
CA ARG A 156 5.51 -9.47 15.13
C ARG A 156 4.09 -9.35 14.62
N GLU A 157 3.34 -8.33 15.06
CA GLU A 157 1.97 -8.08 14.60
C GLU A 157 1.94 -7.80 13.08
N LEU A 158 2.96 -7.12 12.53
CA LEU A 158 3.10 -6.96 11.07
C LEU A 158 3.25 -8.32 10.36
N ALA A 159 4.09 -9.22 10.88
CA ALA A 159 4.27 -10.55 10.30
C ALA A 159 2.97 -11.39 10.35
N GLU A 160 2.19 -11.25 11.42
CA GLU A 160 0.87 -11.88 11.55
C GLU A 160 -0.11 -11.33 10.50
N LEU A 161 -0.13 -10.02 10.26
CA LEU A 161 -0.93 -9.40 9.19
C LEU A 161 -0.51 -9.87 7.79
N GLU A 162 0.78 -9.98 7.53
CA GLU A 162 1.29 -10.51 6.25
C GLU A 162 0.87 -11.96 6.02
N ALA A 163 0.92 -12.80 7.06
CA ALA A 163 0.47 -14.17 6.99
C ALA A 163 -1.05 -14.26 6.70
N LEU A 164 -1.86 -13.41 7.34
CA LEU A 164 -3.30 -13.32 7.08
C LEU A 164 -3.60 -12.89 5.64
N GLU A 165 -2.88 -11.89 5.13
CA GLU A 165 -3.01 -11.43 3.75
C GLU A 165 -2.64 -12.53 2.75
N GLN A 166 -1.54 -13.26 3.00
CA GLN A 166 -1.12 -14.37 2.16
C GLN A 166 -2.15 -15.52 2.17
N ASN A 167 -2.67 -15.89 3.35
CA ASN A 167 -3.73 -16.89 3.49
C ASN A 167 -5.00 -16.50 2.72
N ARG A 168 -5.38 -15.22 2.74
CA ARG A 168 -6.51 -14.70 1.96
C ARG A 168 -6.29 -14.88 0.46
N VAL A 169 -5.10 -14.54 -0.04
CA VAL A 169 -4.73 -14.71 -1.45
C VAL A 169 -4.79 -16.19 -1.86
N ASP A 170 -4.26 -17.09 -1.03
CA ASP A 170 -4.23 -18.52 -1.34
C ASP A 170 -5.62 -19.17 -1.29
N TRP A 171 -6.49 -18.73 -0.37
CA TRP A 171 -7.89 -19.17 -0.33
C TRP A 171 -8.64 -18.83 -1.62
N VAL A 172 -8.52 -17.58 -2.11
CA VAL A 172 -9.14 -17.15 -3.39
C VAL A 172 -8.68 -18.02 -4.56
N ARG A 173 -7.38 -18.34 -4.62
CA ARG A 173 -6.82 -19.23 -5.66
C ARG A 173 -7.37 -20.65 -5.58
N SER A 174 -7.54 -21.18 -4.37
CA SER A 174 -8.02 -22.56 -4.17
C SER A 174 -9.46 -22.75 -4.69
N ILE A 175 -10.35 -21.78 -4.46
CA ILE A 175 -11.72 -21.77 -4.99
C ILE A 175 -11.74 -21.78 -6.52
N GLY A 176 -10.87 -20.97 -7.16
CA GLY A 176 -10.76 -20.94 -8.62
C GLY A 176 -10.29 -22.28 -9.22
N SER A 177 -9.51 -23.07 -8.48
CA SER A 177 -8.98 -24.35 -8.96
C SER A 177 -9.99 -25.52 -8.92
N GLN A 178 -10.89 -25.54 -7.92
CA GLN A 178 -11.86 -26.62 -7.74
C GLN A 178 -12.93 -26.65 -8.84
N ARG A 179 -13.30 -25.50 -9.41
CA ARG A 179 -14.29 -25.40 -10.51
C ARG A 179 -13.79 -25.86 -11.89
N LYS A 180 -12.47 -25.97 -12.11
CA LYS A 180 -11.92 -26.46 -13.39
C LYS A 180 -11.96 -27.99 -13.53
N ARG A 181 -12.37 -28.71 -12.49
CA ARG A 181 -12.38 -30.19 -12.42
C ARG A 181 -13.79 -30.80 -12.48
N THR A 182 -14.82 -29.98 -12.59
CA THR A 182 -16.24 -30.36 -12.77
C THR A 182 -16.71 -29.92 -14.14
#